data_AF-A0A9E5V6C3-F1
#
_entry.id   AF-A0A9E5V6C3-F1
#
_cell.length_a   1.000
_cell.length_b   1.000
_cell.length_c   1.000
_cell.angle_alpha   90.00
_cell.angle_beta   90.00
_cell.angle_gamma   90.00
#
_symmetry.space_group_name_H-M   'P 1'
#
loop_
_entity.id
_entity.type
_entity.pdbx_description
1 polymer ?
#
loop_
_entity_poly.entity_id
_entity_poly.type
_entity_poly.pdbx_seq_one_letter_code
_entity_poly.pdbx_strand_id
1 'polypeptide(L)'
;MRLNSTVALTLILLSLMVAAGVVSAAWGYALGRKALQGITQPDVRPASSVGESDGNPPRRDELVLLKEADILTDVEARMNGDAAVE
;
A
#
# COMPACT_ATOMS: atom_id res chain seq x y z
N MET A 1 -50.92 -14.84 -3.75
CA MET A 1 -51.21 -14.59 -2.32
C MET A 1 -51.03 -13.10 -2.05
N ARG A 2 -52.06 -12.39 -1.55
CA ARG A 2 -51.94 -10.94 -1.25
C ARG A 2 -51.00 -10.79 -0.05
N LEU A 3 -49.84 -10.19 -0.26
CA LEU A 3 -48.88 -9.94 0.81
C LEU A 3 -49.46 -8.88 1.74
N ASN A 4 -49.46 -9.17 3.04
CA ASN A 4 -49.88 -8.22 4.05
C ASN A 4 -48.88 -7.06 4.12
N SER A 5 -49.35 -5.83 4.05
CA SER A 5 -48.49 -4.63 4.02
C SER A 5 -47.56 -4.54 5.24
N THR A 6 -48.04 -4.96 6.41
CA THR A 6 -47.23 -5.05 7.64
C THR A 6 -46.07 -6.04 7.49
N VAL A 7 -46.29 -7.19 6.85
CA VAL A 7 -45.25 -8.20 6.63
C VAL A 7 -44.21 -7.69 5.62
N ALA A 8 -44.64 -6.95 4.60
CA ALA A 8 -43.71 -6.31 3.67
C ALA A 8 -42.83 -5.27 4.40
N LEU A 9 -43.43 -4.42 5.23
CA LEU A 9 -42.71 -3.41 5.99
C LEU A 9 -41.69 -4.02 6.95
N THR A 10 -42.04 -5.09 7.68
CA THR A 10 -41.11 -5.73 8.62
C THR A 10 -39.93 -6.38 7.91
N LEU A 11 -40.14 -7.01 6.75
CA LEU A 11 -39.07 -7.58 5.95
C LEU A 11 -38.12 -6.49 5.42
N ILE A 12 -38.67 -5.35 5.00
CA ILE A 12 -37.85 -4.20 4.55
C ILE A 12 -37.00 -3.69 5.72
N LEU A 13 -37.60 -3.45 6.88
CA LEU A 13 -36.88 -2.96 8.06
C LEU A 13 -35.80 -3.95 8.52
N LEU A 14 -36.11 -5.24 8.53
CA LEU A 14 -35.14 -6.29 8.86
C LEU A 14 -33.96 -6.28 7.88
N SER A 15 -34.24 -6.17 6.58
CA SER A 15 -33.19 -6.11 5.57
C SER A 15 -32.30 -4.87 5.72
N LEU A 16 -32.90 -3.72 6.06
CA LEU A 16 -32.15 -2.49 6.34
C LEU A 16 -31.24 -2.64 7.56
N MET A 17 -31.72 -3.27 8.64
CA MET A 17 -30.90 -3.49 9.84
C MET A 17 -29.68 -4.36 9.54
N VAL A 18 -29.87 -5.44 8.77
CA VAL A 18 -28.76 -6.30 8.34
C VAL A 18 -27.77 -5.54 7.45
N ALA A 19 -28.28 -4.81 6.45
CA ALA A 19 -27.44 -4.03 5.55
C ALA A 19 -26.61 -2.97 6.31
N ALA A 20 -27.24 -2.23 7.22
CA ALA A 20 -26.57 -1.22 8.03
C ALA A 20 -25.47 -1.85 8.91
N GLY A 21 -25.73 -3.00 9.53
CA GLY A 21 -24.75 -3.74 10.31
C GLY A 21 -23.54 -4.17 9.48
N VAL A 22 -23.75 -4.72 8.29
CA VAL A 22 -22.67 -5.17 7.39
C VAL A 22 -21.83 -3.99 6.91
N VAL A 23 -22.46 -2.90 6.48
CA VAL A 23 -21.75 -1.69 6.01
C VAL A 23 -20.93 -1.08 7.14
N SER A 24 -21.49 -1.00 8.35
CA SER A 24 -20.78 -0.49 9.52
C SER A 24 -19.57 -1.36 9.88
N ALA A 25 -19.73 -2.69 9.90
CA ALA A 25 -18.64 -3.62 10.18
C ALA A 25 -17.52 -3.55 9.12
N ALA A 26 -17.87 -3.47 7.84
CA ALA A 26 -16.90 -3.36 6.75
C ALA A 26 -16.08 -2.06 6.86
N TRP A 27 -16.73 -0.93 7.15
CA TRP A 27 -16.04 0.34 7.34
C TRP A 27 -15.17 0.35 8.59
N GLY A 28 -15.69 -0.18 9.70
CA GLY A 28 -14.95 -0.30 10.96
C GLY A 28 -13.69 -1.18 10.81
N TYR A 29 -13.81 -2.30 10.11
CA TYR A 29 -12.67 -3.16 9.77
C TYR A 29 -11.66 -2.45 8.87
N ALA A 30 -12.14 -1.73 7.85
CA ALA A 30 -11.27 -0.97 6.94
C ALA A 30 -10.53 0.19 7.63
N LEU A 31 -11.16 0.81 8.62
CA LEU A 31 -10.51 1.83 9.45
C LEU A 31 -9.49 1.18 10.41
N GLY A 32 -9.89 0.09 11.07
CA GLY A 32 -9.02 -0.67 11.98
C GLY A 32 -7.75 -1.18 11.30
N ARG A 33 -7.87 -1.81 10.13
CA ARG A 33 -6.71 -2.29 9.35
C ARG A 33 -5.76 -1.14 8.97
N LYS A 34 -6.29 0.04 8.64
CA LYS A 34 -5.48 1.21 8.30
C LYS A 34 -4.74 1.75 9.53
N ALA A 35 -5.39 1.74 10.69
CA ALA A 35 -4.75 2.13 11.94
C ALA A 35 -3.55 1.22 12.30
N LEU A 36 -3.65 -0.09 12.04
CA LEU A 36 -2.51 -1.01 12.22
C LEU A 36 -1.42 -0.87 11.15
N GLN A 37 -1.73 -0.33 9.98
CA GLN A 37 -0.77 -0.11 8.89
C GLN A 37 0.04 1.19 9.04
N GLY A 38 -0.31 2.06 10.00
CA GLY A 38 0.33 3.35 10.25
C GLY A 38 1.79 3.31 10.73
N ILE A 39 2.38 2.12 10.90
CA ILE A 39 3.81 1.94 11.22
C ILE A 39 4.39 0.85 10.32
N THR A 40 4.16 0.93 9.00
CA THR A 40 5.04 0.21 8.08
C THR A 40 6.33 1.02 8.00
N GLN A 41 7.42 0.44 8.49
CA GLN A 41 8.72 1.08 8.46
C GLN A 41 9.03 1.52 7.02
N PRO A 42 9.44 2.78 6.78
CA PRO A 42 9.96 3.15 5.48
C PRO A 42 11.12 2.22 5.15
N ASP A 43 11.11 1.62 3.95
CA ASP A 43 12.27 0.88 3.45
C ASP A 43 13.39 1.90 3.24
N VAL A 44 14.26 2.04 4.25
CA VAL A 44 15.35 3.03 4.29
C VAL A 44 16.52 2.64 3.37
N ARG A 45 16.27 1.93 2.27
CA ARG A 45 17.30 1.68 1.24
C ARG A 45 17.72 3.02 0.63
N PRO A 46 18.97 3.49 0.83
CA PRO A 46 19.41 4.81 0.38
C PRO A 46 19.57 4.95 -1.15
N ALA A 47 19.04 4.01 -1.96
CA ALA A 47 19.32 3.92 -3.39
C ALA A 47 18.08 4.02 -4.30
N SER A 48 16.86 4.19 -3.77
CA SER A 48 15.63 4.21 -4.59
C SER A 48 14.81 5.51 -4.51
N SER A 49 15.37 6.62 -4.01
CA SER A 49 14.65 7.89 -3.90
C SER A 49 14.54 8.69 -5.21
N VAL A 50 14.35 8.03 -6.35
CA VAL A 50 14.00 8.68 -7.61
C VAL A 50 12.72 8.07 -8.16
N GLY A 51 11.59 8.72 -7.85
CA GLY A 51 10.36 8.62 -8.63
C GLY A 51 9.34 7.58 -8.16
N GLU A 52 8.60 7.89 -7.11
CA GLU A 52 7.34 7.20 -6.82
C GLU A 52 6.21 7.93 -7.57
N SER A 53 5.93 7.48 -8.80
CA SER A 53 4.72 7.86 -9.54
C SER A 53 3.77 6.66 -9.55
N ASP A 54 2.57 6.92 -9.03
CA ASP A 54 1.31 6.18 -9.13
C ASP A 54 1.32 4.77 -9.78
N GLY A 55 0.95 3.78 -8.97
CA GLY A 55 -0.14 2.88 -9.35
C GLY A 55 0.15 1.72 -10.33
N ASN A 56 1.34 1.12 -10.35
CA ASN A 56 1.57 -0.10 -11.13
C ASN A 56 1.91 -1.32 -10.23
N PRO A 57 1.30 -2.52 -10.46
CA PRO A 57 1.60 -3.74 -9.70
C PRO A 57 3.09 -4.08 -9.72
N PRO A 58 3.60 -4.80 -8.69
CA PRO A 58 5.03 -5.02 -8.50
C PRO A 58 5.61 -5.72 -9.73
N ARG A 59 6.26 -4.95 -10.60
CA ARG A 59 7.25 -5.53 -11.50
C ARG A 59 8.29 -6.13 -10.57
N ARG A 60 8.63 -7.39 -10.81
CA ARG A 60 9.85 -7.97 -10.28
C ARG A 60 10.97 -7.09 -10.83
N ASP A 61 11.33 -6.06 -10.08
CA ASP A 61 12.48 -5.23 -10.39
C ASP A 61 13.63 -6.21 -10.48
N GLU A 62 14.13 -6.29 -11.71
CA GLU A 62 15.24 -7.11 -12.12
C GLU A 62 16.34 -6.91 -11.09
N LEU A 63 16.75 -7.99 -10.43
CA LEU A 63 17.85 -7.97 -9.49
C LEU A 63 19.06 -7.43 -10.24
N VAL A 64 19.37 -6.15 -10.09
CA VAL A 64 20.58 -5.58 -10.67
C VAL A 64 21.72 -6.12 -9.83
N LEU A 65 22.38 -7.16 -10.32
CA LEU A 65 23.62 -7.65 -9.72
C LEU A 65 24.73 -6.68 -10.11
N LEU A 66 25.05 -5.73 -9.21
CA LEU A 66 26.23 -4.90 -9.35
C LEU A 66 27.47 -5.74 -9.02
N LYS A 67 28.51 -5.62 -9.84
CA LYS A 67 29.79 -6.28 -9.59
C LYS A 67 30.56 -5.48 -8.55
N GLU A 68 31.11 -6.18 -7.55
CA GLU A 68 31.88 -5.57 -6.47
C GLU A 68 33.06 -4.72 -6.96
N ALA A 69 33.69 -5.14 -8.07
CA ALA A 69 34.78 -4.40 -8.69
C ALA A 69 34.38 -2.97 -9.09
N ASP A 70 33.18 -2.78 -9.62
CA ASP A 70 32.70 -1.47 -10.09
C ASP A 70 32.42 -0.53 -8.88
N ILE A 71 31.97 -1.10 -7.75
CA ILE A 71 31.76 -0.36 -6.49
C ILE A 71 33.10 0.07 -5.90
N LEU A 72 34.10 -0.81 -5.89
CA LEU A 72 35.43 -0.48 -5.38
C LEU A 72 36.08 0.65 -6.18
N THR A 73 35.92 0.65 -7.51
CA THR A 73 36.43 1.74 -8.36
C THR A 73 35.69 3.07 -8.11
N ASP A 74 34.37 3.07 -7.96
CA ASP A 74 33.61 4.29 -7.62
C ASP A 74 34.00 4.85 -6.25
N VAL A 75 34.16 3.97 -5.26
CA VAL A 75 34.59 4.37 -3.91
C VAL A 75 36.01 4.92 -3.92
N GLU A 76 36.93 4.29 -4.64
CA GLU A 76 38.31 4.77 -4.79
C GLU A 76 38.36 6.13 -5.50
N ALA A 77 37.59 6.33 -6.56
CA ALA A 77 37.49 7.61 -7.26
C ALA A 77 36.95 8.74 -6.35
N ARG A 78 35.93 8.42 -5.53
CA ARG A 78 35.39 9.36 -4.52
C ARG A 78 36.38 9.67 -3.40
N MET A 79 37.12 8.66 -2.92
CA MET A 79 38.12 8.82 -1.87
C MET A 79 39.34 9.62 -2.33
N ASN A 80 39.74 9.46 -3.60
CA ASN A 80 40.85 10.19 -4.19
C ASN A 80 40.48 11.61 -4.64
N GLY A 81 39.23 12.05 -4.42
CA GLY A 81 38.80 13.43 -4.64
C GLY A 81 38.61 13.82 -6.10
N ASP A 82 38.49 12.85 -7.03
CA ASP A 82 38.24 13.11 -8.45
C ASP A 82 36.74 13.09 -8.80
N ALA A 83 35.87 13.17 -7.79
CA ALA A 83 34.48 13.55 -8.00
C ALA A 83 34.40 15.06 -8.26
N ALA A 84 34.88 15.46 -9.44
CA ALA A 84 34.53 16.74 -10.02
C ALA A 84 33.00 16.83 -10.08
N VAL A 85 32.49 17.91 -9.51
CA VAL A 85 31.15 18.42 -9.78
C VAL A 85 31.06 18.66 -11.29
N GLU A 86 30.36 17.81 -12.01
CA GLU A 86 29.52 18.16 -13.18
C GLU A 86 28.46 17.08 -13.43
#